data_AF-A0A6N2W0T4-F1
#
_entry.id   AF-A0A6N2W0T4-F1
#
_cell.length_a   1.000
_cell.length_b   1.000
_cell.length_c   1.000
_cell.angle_alpha   90.00
_cell.angle_beta   90.00
_cell.angle_gamma   90.00
#
_symmetry.space_group_name_H-M   'P 1'
#
loop_
_entity.id
_entity.type
_entity.pdbx_description
1 polymer ?
#
loop_
_entity_poly.entity_id
_entity_poly.type
_entity_poly.pdbx_seq_one_letter_code
_entity_poly.pdbx_strand_id
1 'polypeptide(L)'
;MEKGEEFYPEAEKMMLKALAIVQKQSNIQLKENVFSSLCQLYNWMENGEKAIEFAKQNLGVQKDRTTCYKAFELLGSAYYLILQYDSARYYLQKSLFTTDYATKAGAYMYLADIAKEQGDLATSLEMERNYSAYLDSMQKSRQPDAIVCAEQGMPSNKQNIISKHTHYRIIGISIIILTLIVAVIILSYKKRKQKPNNQTEKEMLHKAGLVLFEQSEVYNKMTLIIRSHKEKAESEIMHQGDWLQLIAETNKCWNNIARELQSKYHLTEDEIYLCCLYLTNLPISHFCHILSCERDTIYKKADRILENKMGFAHKEISLKEALKKNLQSSCQS
;
A
#
# COMPACT_ATOMS: atom_id res chain seq x y z
N MET A 1 48.35 -22.72 -9.52
CA MET A 1 47.25 -22.65 -8.54
C MET A 1 47.71 -22.14 -7.16
N GLU A 2 49.02 -22.14 -6.87
CA GLU A 2 49.60 -21.84 -5.54
C GLU A 2 49.33 -20.44 -4.94
N LYS A 3 48.98 -19.41 -5.74
CA LYS A 3 48.72 -18.05 -5.20
C LYS A 3 47.44 -17.94 -4.35
N GLY A 4 46.58 -18.96 -4.36
CA GLY A 4 45.29 -18.95 -3.65
C GLY A 4 45.32 -19.60 -2.27
N GLU A 5 46.36 -20.37 -1.94
CA GLU A 5 46.38 -21.27 -0.77
C GLU A 5 46.35 -20.51 0.56
N GLU A 6 46.99 -19.33 0.62
CA GLU A 6 46.97 -18.46 1.80
C GLU A 6 45.56 -18.01 2.19
N PHE A 7 44.63 -17.99 1.24
CA PHE A 7 43.25 -17.57 1.46
C PHE A 7 42.31 -18.72 1.81
N TYR A 8 42.73 -19.99 1.71
CA TYR A 8 41.86 -21.13 2.00
C TYR A 8 41.25 -21.11 3.41
N PRO A 9 42.00 -20.78 4.49
CA PRO A 9 41.41 -20.73 5.83
C PRO A 9 40.34 -19.64 5.97
N GLU A 10 40.53 -18.49 5.33
CA GLU A 10 39.54 -17.41 5.33
C GLU A 10 38.31 -17.79 4.50
N ALA A 11 38.52 -18.38 3.32
CA ALA A 11 37.45 -18.88 2.48
C ALA A 11 36.61 -19.96 3.19
N GLU A 12 37.26 -20.92 3.87
CA GLU A 12 36.60 -21.97 4.64
C GLU A 12 35.74 -21.33 5.75
N LYS A 13 36.32 -20.39 6.51
CA LYS A 13 35.60 -19.67 7.57
C LYS A 13 34.37 -18.92 7.05
N MET A 14 34.47 -18.25 5.91
CA MET A 14 33.34 -17.53 5.30
C MET A 14 32.27 -18.50 4.80
N MET A 15 32.68 -19.59 4.16
CA MET A 15 31.76 -20.58 3.59
C MET A 15 31.02 -21.38 4.68
N LEU A 16 31.68 -21.69 5.80
CA LEU A 16 31.04 -22.30 6.97
C LEU A 16 30.05 -21.36 7.67
N LYS A 17 30.30 -20.04 7.70
CA LYS A 17 29.30 -19.07 8.15
C LYS A 17 28.09 -19.05 7.22
N ALA A 18 28.30 -19.07 5.90
CA ALA A 18 27.21 -19.15 4.94
C ALA A 18 26.39 -20.43 5.12
N LEU A 19 27.06 -21.56 5.36
CA LEU A 19 26.41 -22.83 5.68
C LEU A 19 25.50 -22.72 6.91
N ALA A 20 25.98 -22.12 8.01
CA ALA A 20 25.19 -21.95 9.23
C ALA A 20 23.92 -21.10 9.02
N ILE A 21 23.95 -20.14 8.08
CA ILE A 21 22.79 -19.32 7.71
C ILE A 21 21.81 -20.15 6.88
N VAL A 22 22.32 -20.81 5.84
CA VAL A 22 21.52 -21.51 4.84
C VAL A 22 20.89 -22.80 5.40
N GLN A 23 21.51 -23.45 6.39
CA GLN A 23 20.92 -24.59 7.10
C GLN A 23 19.56 -24.25 7.75
N LYS A 24 19.38 -23.02 8.23
CA LYS A 24 18.14 -22.54 8.86
C LYS A 24 17.05 -22.16 7.86
N GLN A 25 17.34 -22.17 6.56
CA GLN A 25 16.44 -21.75 5.49
C GLN A 25 15.93 -22.95 4.69
N SER A 26 14.77 -22.80 4.06
CA SER A 26 14.18 -23.81 3.16
C SER A 26 14.64 -23.67 1.70
N ASN A 27 15.57 -22.76 1.40
CA ASN A 27 16.01 -22.50 0.03
C ASN A 27 17.01 -23.57 -0.45
N ILE A 28 16.54 -24.47 -1.32
CA ILE A 28 17.30 -25.59 -1.87
C ILE A 28 18.46 -25.11 -2.75
N GLN A 29 18.24 -24.07 -3.58
CA GLN A 29 19.28 -23.56 -4.49
C GLN A 29 20.46 -22.95 -3.71
N LEU A 30 20.17 -22.21 -2.63
CA LEU A 30 21.23 -21.68 -1.78
C LEU A 30 22.01 -22.80 -1.08
N LYS A 31 21.33 -23.87 -0.64
CA LYS A 31 21.98 -25.06 -0.07
C LYS A 31 22.91 -25.71 -1.09
N GLU A 32 22.41 -25.91 -2.30
CA GLU A 32 23.20 -26.47 -3.41
C GLU A 32 24.48 -25.67 -3.64
N ASN A 33 24.35 -24.35 -3.82
CA ASN A 33 25.48 -23.47 -4.10
C ASN A 33 26.54 -23.49 -2.99
N VAL A 34 26.11 -23.47 -1.73
CA VAL A 34 27.04 -23.52 -0.58
C VAL A 34 27.74 -24.88 -0.51
N PHE A 35 27.01 -25.98 -0.66
CA PHE A 35 27.61 -27.31 -0.64
C PHE A 35 28.57 -27.54 -1.81
N SER A 36 28.22 -27.09 -3.02
CA SER A 36 29.11 -27.20 -4.18
C SER A 36 30.40 -26.39 -4.00
N SER A 37 30.29 -25.23 -3.35
CA SER A 37 31.44 -24.35 -3.10
C SER A 37 32.35 -24.92 -2.01
N LEU A 38 31.78 -25.47 -0.93
CA LEU A 38 32.54 -26.18 0.11
C LEU A 38 33.25 -27.40 -0.47
N CYS A 39 32.57 -28.20 -1.29
CA CYS A 39 33.19 -29.35 -1.95
C CYS A 39 34.40 -28.94 -2.81
N GLN A 40 34.26 -27.92 -3.66
CA GLN A 40 35.36 -27.43 -4.49
C GLN A 40 36.51 -26.87 -3.65
N LEU A 41 36.21 -26.11 -2.59
CA LEU A 41 37.22 -25.58 -1.69
C LEU A 41 38.01 -26.72 -1.03
N TYR A 42 37.33 -27.74 -0.50
CA TYR A 42 38.01 -28.88 0.09
C TYR A 42 38.76 -29.73 -0.93
N ASN A 43 38.30 -29.79 -2.18
CA ASN A 43 39.08 -30.39 -3.26
C ASN A 43 40.40 -29.63 -3.51
N TRP A 44 40.37 -28.29 -3.54
CA TRP A 44 41.59 -27.47 -3.69
C TRP A 44 42.52 -27.54 -2.47
N MET A 45 41.98 -27.82 -1.29
CA MET A 45 42.74 -28.08 -0.07
C MET A 45 43.23 -29.54 0.03
N GLU A 46 43.03 -30.35 -1.01
CA GLU A 46 43.35 -31.79 -1.04
C GLU A 46 42.68 -32.61 0.08
N ASN A 47 41.58 -32.11 0.64
CA ASN A 47 40.80 -32.78 1.67
C ASN A 47 39.62 -33.53 1.06
N GLY A 48 39.92 -34.68 0.45
CA GLY A 48 38.93 -35.49 -0.26
C GLY A 48 37.79 -36.03 0.64
N GLU A 49 38.04 -36.30 1.92
CA GLU A 49 36.99 -36.76 2.85
C GLU A 49 35.89 -35.71 3.06
N LYS A 50 36.28 -34.46 3.40
CA LYS A 50 35.33 -33.35 3.52
C LYS A 50 34.69 -33.02 2.19
N ALA A 51 35.43 -33.10 1.08
CA ALA A 51 34.88 -32.88 -0.24
C ALA A 51 33.76 -33.90 -0.56
N ILE A 52 33.95 -35.18 -0.24
CA ILE A 52 32.92 -36.23 -0.38
C ILE A 52 31.71 -35.94 0.50
N GLU A 53 31.92 -35.49 1.75
CA GLU A 53 30.84 -35.13 2.66
C GLU A 53 29.93 -34.08 2.03
N PHE A 54 30.50 -32.96 1.57
CA PHE A 54 29.73 -31.87 0.97
C PHE A 54 29.15 -32.22 -0.40
N ALA A 55 29.84 -33.05 -1.20
CA ALA A 55 29.28 -33.57 -2.44
C ALA A 55 28.03 -34.44 -2.20
N LYS A 56 28.04 -35.28 -1.16
CA LYS A 56 26.88 -36.08 -0.75
C LYS A 56 25.74 -35.21 -0.22
N GLN A 57 26.05 -34.17 0.57
CA GLN A 57 25.05 -33.21 1.03
C GLN A 57 24.42 -32.43 -0.14
N ASN A 58 25.21 -32.04 -1.14
CA ASN A 58 24.74 -31.42 -2.36
C ASN A 58 23.75 -32.33 -3.11
N LEU A 59 24.10 -33.60 -3.32
CA LEU A 59 23.20 -34.57 -3.93
C LEU A 59 21.93 -34.80 -3.11
N GLY A 60 22.04 -34.80 -1.78
CA GLY A 60 20.95 -35.07 -0.85
C GLY A 60 19.84 -34.01 -0.82
N VAL A 61 20.15 -32.76 -1.19
CA VAL A 61 19.14 -31.68 -1.24
C VAL A 61 18.38 -31.59 -2.55
N GLN A 62 18.84 -32.25 -3.62
CA GLN A 62 18.19 -32.20 -4.92
C GLN A 62 16.95 -33.12 -4.95
N LYS A 63 15.84 -32.61 -5.49
CA LYS A 63 14.56 -33.33 -5.55
C LYS A 63 14.58 -34.48 -6.56
N ASP A 64 15.22 -34.27 -7.70
CA ASP A 64 15.37 -35.28 -8.75
C ASP A 64 16.83 -35.72 -8.82
N ARG A 65 17.09 -36.96 -8.38
CA ARG A 65 18.44 -37.55 -8.35
C ARG A 65 18.95 -37.96 -9.72
N THR A 66 18.15 -37.91 -10.78
CA THR A 66 18.55 -38.38 -12.12
C THR A 66 19.26 -37.31 -12.94
N THR A 67 19.02 -36.03 -12.64
CA THR A 67 19.57 -34.88 -13.38
C THR A 67 20.59 -34.05 -12.60
N CYS A 68 21.10 -34.55 -11.46
CA CYS A 68 22.09 -33.86 -10.60
C CYS A 68 23.52 -33.88 -11.18
N TYR A 69 23.71 -33.55 -12.44
CA TYR A 69 24.99 -33.75 -13.12
C TYR A 69 26.17 -33.02 -12.47
N LYS A 70 25.93 -31.82 -11.92
CA LYS A 70 26.96 -31.10 -11.16
C LYS A 70 27.34 -31.83 -9.87
N ALA A 71 26.37 -32.39 -9.15
CA ALA A 71 26.64 -33.18 -7.95
C ALA A 71 27.44 -34.45 -8.26
N PHE A 72 27.19 -35.08 -9.42
CA PHE A 72 27.99 -36.22 -9.87
C PHE A 72 29.43 -35.83 -10.20
N GLU A 73 29.66 -34.68 -10.86
CA GLU A 73 31.02 -34.20 -11.12
C GLU A 73 31.78 -33.89 -9.81
N LEU A 74 31.10 -33.30 -8.82
CA LEU A 74 31.65 -33.06 -7.48
C LEU A 74 32.01 -34.36 -6.75
N LEU A 75 31.16 -35.39 -6.82
CA LEU A 75 31.47 -36.70 -6.26
C LEU A 75 32.65 -37.34 -6.98
N GLY A 76 32.68 -37.26 -8.31
CA GLY A 76 33.73 -37.79 -9.16
C GLY A 76 35.10 -37.22 -8.80
N SER A 77 35.21 -35.90 -8.72
CA SER A 77 36.43 -35.19 -8.33
C SER A 77 36.86 -35.51 -6.89
N ALA A 78 35.92 -35.60 -5.96
CA ALA A 78 36.24 -35.91 -4.56
C ALA A 78 36.71 -37.37 -4.38
N TYR A 79 36.13 -38.34 -5.10
CA TYR A 79 36.61 -39.73 -5.12
C TYR A 79 37.97 -39.87 -5.80
N TYR A 80 38.26 -39.05 -6.81
CA TYR A 80 39.58 -39.01 -7.44
C TYR A 80 40.68 -38.63 -6.44
N LEU A 81 40.45 -37.61 -5.58
CA LEU A 81 41.44 -37.18 -4.58
C LEU A 81 41.80 -38.25 -3.55
N ILE A 82 40.85 -39.13 -3.21
CA ILE A 82 41.11 -40.27 -2.31
C ILE A 82 41.49 -41.55 -3.08
N LEU A 83 41.90 -41.41 -4.34
CA LEU A 83 42.39 -42.48 -5.22
C LEU A 83 41.37 -43.62 -5.47
N GLN A 84 40.07 -43.36 -5.27
CA GLN A 84 38.99 -44.31 -5.57
C GLN A 84 38.53 -44.16 -7.03
N TYR A 85 39.39 -44.57 -7.96
CA TYR A 85 39.20 -44.30 -9.38
C TYR A 85 37.97 -44.94 -10.02
N ASP A 86 37.51 -46.09 -9.52
CA ASP A 86 36.28 -46.72 -10.03
C ASP A 86 35.03 -45.89 -9.70
N SER A 87 34.91 -45.45 -8.44
CA SER A 87 33.85 -44.55 -7.99
C SER A 87 33.95 -43.21 -8.72
N ALA A 88 35.16 -42.66 -8.85
CA ALA A 88 35.39 -41.41 -9.55
C ALA A 88 34.88 -41.50 -11.00
N ARG A 89 35.32 -42.51 -11.74
CA ARG A 89 34.91 -42.74 -13.14
C ARG A 89 33.40 -42.89 -13.29
N TYR A 90 32.77 -43.69 -12.43
CA TYR A 90 31.32 -43.89 -12.47
C TYR A 90 30.55 -42.57 -12.37
N TYR A 91 30.90 -41.71 -11.40
CA TYR A 91 30.23 -40.43 -11.22
C TYR A 91 30.61 -39.39 -12.29
N LEU A 92 31.85 -39.37 -12.75
CA LEU A 92 32.29 -38.48 -13.84
C LEU A 92 31.58 -38.83 -15.15
N GLN A 93 31.45 -40.11 -15.50
CA GLN A 93 30.69 -40.51 -16.69
C GLN A 93 29.21 -40.11 -16.59
N LYS A 94 28.63 -40.22 -15.38
CA LYS A 94 27.25 -39.81 -15.15
C LYS A 94 27.04 -38.29 -15.27
N SER A 95 28.06 -37.47 -15.01
CA SER A 95 27.94 -36.01 -15.17
C SER A 95 27.96 -35.55 -16.63
N LEU A 96 28.49 -36.36 -17.55
CA LEU A 96 28.63 -36.01 -18.98
C LEU A 96 27.31 -35.78 -19.72
N PHE A 97 26.18 -36.26 -19.18
CA PHE A 97 24.84 -36.06 -19.74
C PHE A 97 24.31 -34.62 -19.57
N THR A 98 25.03 -33.76 -18.86
CA THR A 98 24.70 -32.32 -18.73
C THR A 98 24.80 -31.57 -20.06
N THR A 99 24.15 -30.41 -20.15
CA THR A 99 24.36 -29.44 -21.23
C THR A 99 25.41 -28.39 -20.88
N ASP A 100 25.84 -28.31 -19.62
CA ASP A 100 26.81 -27.33 -19.14
C ASP A 100 28.25 -27.67 -19.56
N TYR A 101 28.89 -26.79 -20.33
CA TYR A 101 30.25 -26.99 -20.82
C TYR A 101 31.30 -27.04 -19.71
N ALA A 102 31.10 -26.29 -18.61
CA ALA A 102 32.06 -26.28 -17.50
C ALA A 102 32.10 -27.64 -16.77
N THR A 103 30.93 -28.22 -16.53
CA THR A 103 30.80 -29.56 -15.92
C THR A 103 31.39 -30.64 -16.82
N LYS A 104 31.19 -30.57 -18.14
CA LYS A 104 31.83 -31.49 -19.09
C LYS A 104 33.35 -31.37 -19.08
N ALA A 105 33.87 -30.14 -19.13
CA ALA A 105 35.31 -29.90 -19.09
C ALA A 105 35.92 -30.49 -17.80
N GLY A 106 35.35 -30.19 -16.62
CA GLY A 106 35.82 -30.76 -15.35
C GLY A 106 35.79 -32.30 -15.35
N ALA A 107 34.71 -32.89 -15.88
CA ALA A 107 34.59 -34.35 -15.96
C ALA A 107 35.66 -34.99 -16.85
N TYR A 108 35.89 -34.44 -18.05
CA TYR A 108 36.90 -34.95 -18.98
C TYR A 108 38.33 -34.77 -18.47
N MET A 109 38.61 -33.69 -17.72
CA MET A 109 39.90 -33.49 -17.06
C MET A 109 40.23 -34.65 -16.12
N TYR A 110 39.34 -34.96 -15.17
CA TYR A 110 39.57 -36.07 -14.24
C TYR A 110 39.57 -37.44 -14.92
N LEU A 111 38.77 -37.65 -15.97
CA LEU A 111 38.79 -38.90 -16.74
C LEU A 111 40.12 -39.10 -17.48
N ALA A 112 40.73 -38.03 -17.99
CA ALA A 112 42.06 -38.07 -18.59
C ALA A 112 43.12 -38.45 -17.55
N ASP A 113 43.12 -37.78 -16.38
CA ASP A 113 44.06 -38.07 -15.31
C ASP A 113 43.92 -39.52 -14.81
N ILE A 114 42.69 -40.02 -14.62
CA ILE A 114 42.46 -41.41 -14.24
C ILE A 114 43.00 -42.38 -15.31
N ALA A 115 42.77 -42.12 -16.60
CA ALA A 115 43.27 -42.97 -17.67
C ALA A 115 44.81 -42.97 -17.72
N LYS A 116 45.43 -41.81 -17.50
CA LYS A 116 46.88 -41.64 -17.41
C LYS A 116 47.48 -42.41 -16.24
N GLU A 117 46.90 -42.31 -15.04
CA GLU A 117 47.32 -43.06 -13.85
C GLU A 117 47.23 -44.58 -14.04
N GLN A 118 46.35 -45.03 -14.95
CA GLN A 118 46.19 -46.45 -15.31
C GLN A 118 47.05 -46.89 -16.51
N GLY A 119 47.82 -45.98 -17.11
CA GLY A 119 48.66 -46.26 -18.27
C GLY A 119 47.91 -46.34 -19.61
N ASP A 120 46.62 -46.01 -19.65
CA ASP A 120 45.84 -45.94 -20.89
C ASP A 120 46.00 -44.57 -21.56
N LEU A 121 47.15 -44.40 -22.22
CA LEU A 121 47.52 -43.16 -22.90
C LEU A 121 46.56 -42.78 -24.05
N ALA A 122 45.97 -43.78 -24.72
CA ALA A 122 45.05 -43.54 -25.83
C ALA A 122 43.76 -42.88 -25.33
N THR A 123 43.15 -43.47 -24.30
CA THR A 123 41.96 -42.89 -23.65
C THR A 123 42.29 -41.55 -23.00
N SER A 124 43.44 -41.43 -22.33
CA SER A 124 43.88 -40.15 -21.73
C SER A 124 43.91 -39.02 -22.77
N LEU A 125 44.53 -39.26 -23.93
CA LEU A 125 44.64 -38.25 -24.99
C LEU A 125 43.27 -37.89 -25.59
N GLU A 126 42.37 -38.86 -25.72
CA GLU A 126 41.01 -38.61 -26.19
C GLU A 126 40.23 -37.73 -25.20
N MET A 127 40.33 -38.03 -23.90
CA MET A 127 39.67 -37.25 -22.85
C MET A 127 40.26 -35.83 -22.75
N GLU A 128 41.58 -35.66 -22.91
CA GLU A 128 42.22 -34.33 -22.98
C GLU A 128 41.71 -33.49 -24.14
N ARG A 129 41.54 -34.09 -25.33
CA ARG A 129 40.96 -33.39 -26.49
C ARG A 129 39.53 -32.94 -26.23
N ASN A 130 38.72 -33.79 -25.63
CA ASN A 130 37.36 -33.44 -25.22
C ASN A 130 37.37 -32.31 -24.18
N TYR A 131 38.25 -32.39 -23.18
CA TYR A 131 38.44 -31.33 -22.19
C TYR A 131 38.74 -29.98 -22.87
N SER A 132 39.73 -29.92 -23.77
CA SER A 132 40.07 -28.69 -24.51
C SER A 132 38.89 -28.16 -25.32
N ALA A 133 38.18 -29.01 -26.05
CA ALA A 133 37.03 -28.60 -26.86
C ALA A 133 35.89 -27.99 -26.01
N TYR A 134 35.63 -28.55 -24.83
CA TYR A 134 34.63 -28.02 -23.91
C TYR A 134 35.12 -26.79 -23.15
N LEU A 135 36.42 -26.68 -22.86
CA LEU A 135 37.03 -25.48 -22.30
C LEU A 135 36.87 -24.29 -23.26
N ASP A 136 37.15 -24.50 -24.55
CA ASP A 136 36.97 -23.49 -25.60
C ASP A 136 35.51 -23.08 -25.74
N SER A 137 34.59 -24.05 -25.72
CA SER A 137 33.14 -23.80 -25.78
C SER A 137 32.66 -22.99 -24.57
N MET A 138 33.15 -23.30 -23.37
CA MET A 138 32.90 -22.53 -22.15
C MET A 138 33.42 -21.09 -22.29
N GLN A 139 34.65 -20.90 -22.76
CA GLN A 139 35.22 -19.56 -22.95
C GLN A 139 34.45 -18.74 -23.98
N LYS A 140 34.06 -19.34 -25.11
CA LYS A 140 33.25 -18.69 -26.15
C LYS A 140 31.87 -18.28 -25.63
N SER A 141 31.24 -19.10 -24.79
CA SER A 141 29.98 -18.73 -24.15
C SER A 141 30.12 -17.54 -23.18
N ARG A 142 31.30 -17.34 -22.59
CA ARG A 142 31.63 -16.25 -21.66
C ARG A 142 32.25 -15.01 -22.32
N GLN A 143 32.59 -15.05 -23.62
CA GLN A 143 33.17 -13.92 -24.34
C GLN A 143 32.36 -12.62 -24.23
N PRO A 144 31.02 -12.62 -24.35
CA PRO A 144 30.24 -11.40 -24.19
C PRO A 144 30.46 -10.74 -22.81
N ASP A 145 30.45 -11.55 -21.74
CA ASP A 145 30.67 -11.08 -20.38
C ASP A 145 32.11 -10.59 -20.18
N ALA A 146 33.09 -11.30 -20.74
CA ALA A 146 34.51 -10.92 -20.65
C ALA A 146 34.82 -9.61 -21.40
N ILE A 147 34.17 -9.36 -22.54
CA ILE A 147 34.29 -8.09 -23.28
C ILE A 147 33.67 -6.96 -22.46
N VAL A 148 32.47 -7.15 -21.90
CA VAL A 148 31.83 -6.17 -21.00
C VAL A 148 32.72 -5.90 -19.78
N CYS A 149 33.33 -6.93 -19.20
CA CYS A 149 34.22 -6.80 -18.04
C CYS A 149 35.57 -6.17 -18.39
N ALA A 150 36.09 -6.39 -19.59
CA ALA A 150 37.32 -5.76 -20.10
C ALA A 150 37.10 -4.30 -20.46
N GLU A 151 35.97 -3.96 -21.08
CA GLU A 151 35.54 -2.57 -21.30
C GLU A 151 35.30 -1.83 -19.98
N GLN A 152 34.76 -2.51 -18.98
CA GLN A 152 34.52 -1.93 -17.66
C GLN A 152 35.76 -1.95 -16.73
N GLY A 153 36.80 -2.73 -17.05
CA GLY A 153 38.00 -2.96 -16.24
C GLY A 153 37.67 -3.62 -14.87
N MET A 154 37.90 -4.91 -14.73
CA MET A 154 37.51 -5.73 -13.57
C MET A 154 38.46 -5.60 -12.33
N PRO A 155 38.03 -5.97 -11.09
CA PRO A 155 37.54 -4.97 -10.12
C PRO A 155 37.91 -5.22 -8.62
N SER A 156 37.96 -4.14 -7.83
CA SER A 156 37.57 -4.16 -6.39
C SER A 156 37.05 -2.79 -5.95
N ASN A 157 37.71 -1.72 -6.41
CA ASN A 157 37.37 -0.36 -5.97
C ASN A 157 36.19 0.24 -6.76
N LYS A 158 36.07 -0.05 -8.07
CA LYS A 158 34.96 0.47 -8.90
C LYS A 158 33.59 -0.05 -8.45
N GLN A 159 33.45 -1.32 -8.05
CA GLN A 159 32.17 -1.85 -7.57
C GLN A 159 31.69 -1.11 -6.31
N ASN A 160 32.62 -0.82 -5.39
CA ASN A 160 32.36 -0.03 -4.18
C ASN A 160 32.11 1.45 -4.47
N ILE A 161 32.78 2.03 -5.46
CA ILE A 161 32.55 3.43 -5.86
C ILE A 161 31.22 3.58 -6.58
N ILE A 162 30.85 2.63 -7.45
CA ILE A 162 29.54 2.60 -8.14
C ILE A 162 28.43 2.30 -7.14
N SER A 163 28.60 1.36 -6.20
CA SER A 163 27.61 1.10 -5.15
C SER A 163 27.44 2.29 -4.21
N LYS A 164 28.53 2.99 -3.86
CA LYS A 164 28.47 4.25 -3.09
C LYS A 164 27.80 5.36 -3.88
N HIS A 165 28.19 5.61 -5.14
CA HIS A 165 27.56 6.64 -5.96
C HIS A 165 26.08 6.34 -6.22
N THR A 166 25.70 5.09 -6.45
CA THR A 166 24.30 4.69 -6.59
C THR A 166 23.54 4.88 -5.28
N HIS A 167 24.11 4.53 -4.12
CA HIS A 167 23.51 4.84 -2.82
C HIS A 167 23.35 6.35 -2.60
N TYR A 168 24.37 7.16 -2.86
CA TYR A 168 24.26 8.62 -2.73
C TYR A 168 23.21 9.22 -3.68
N ARG A 169 23.07 8.69 -4.90
CA ARG A 169 22.01 9.10 -5.83
C ARG A 169 20.62 8.74 -5.32
N ILE A 170 20.43 7.53 -4.78
CA ILE A 170 19.15 7.11 -4.18
C ILE A 170 18.80 7.97 -2.96
N ILE A 171 19.78 8.25 -2.09
CA ILE A 171 19.60 9.15 -0.94
C ILE A 171 19.21 10.56 -1.42
N GLY A 172 19.90 11.10 -2.43
CA GLY A 172 19.55 12.40 -3.00
C GLY A 172 18.12 12.47 -3.54
N ILE A 173 17.69 11.45 -4.29
CA ILE A 173 16.31 11.35 -4.79
C ILE A 173 15.31 11.24 -3.63
N SER A 174 15.62 10.46 -2.60
CA SER A 174 14.74 10.31 -1.43
C SER A 174 14.55 11.63 -0.67
N ILE A 175 15.60 12.46 -0.57
CA ILE A 175 15.54 13.79 0.04
C ILE A 175 14.66 14.72 -0.79
N ILE A 176 14.80 14.71 -2.12
CA ILE A 176 13.97 15.53 -3.03
C ILE A 176 12.49 15.12 -2.93
N ILE A 177 12.21 13.82 -2.86
CA ILE A 177 10.84 13.33 -2.69
C ILE A 177 10.28 13.77 -1.34
N LEU A 178 11.08 13.67 -0.26
CA LEU A 178 10.67 14.10 1.08
C LEU A 178 10.37 15.61 1.11
N THR A 179 11.21 16.45 0.50
CA THR A 179 10.97 17.89 0.43
C THR A 179 9.72 18.24 -0.38
N LEU A 180 9.45 17.53 -1.48
CA LEU A 180 8.21 17.67 -2.24
C LEU A 180 6.98 17.26 -1.43
N ILE A 181 7.03 16.15 -0.70
CA ILE A 181 5.93 15.72 0.18
C ILE A 181 5.66 16.78 1.25
N VAL A 182 6.71 17.29 1.91
CA VAL A 182 6.57 18.35 2.92
C VAL A 182 5.99 19.62 2.30
N ALA A 183 6.43 20.02 1.11
CA ALA A 183 5.87 21.16 0.39
C ALA A 183 4.38 20.96 0.06
N VAL A 184 3.99 19.77 -0.39
CA VAL A 184 2.58 19.42 -0.64
C VAL A 184 1.77 19.46 0.66
N ILE A 185 2.31 18.96 1.77
CA ILE A 185 1.67 19.04 3.10
C ILE A 185 1.46 20.51 3.48
N ILE A 186 2.48 21.37 3.37
CA ILE A 186 2.38 22.81 3.68
C ILE A 186 1.35 23.50 2.79
N LEU A 187 1.35 23.22 1.48
CA LEU A 187 0.37 23.78 0.54
C LEU A 187 -1.05 23.30 0.85
N SER A 188 -1.22 22.02 1.20
CA SER A 188 -2.51 21.46 1.62
C SER A 188 -3.00 22.07 2.94
N TYR A 189 -2.09 22.36 3.87
CA TYR A 189 -2.38 23.01 5.14
C TYR A 189 -2.79 24.48 4.95
N LYS A 190 -2.07 25.20 4.08
CA LYS A 190 -2.42 26.57 3.68
C LYS A 190 -3.78 26.62 2.97
N LYS A 191 -4.07 25.67 2.08
CA LYS A 191 -5.36 25.53 1.37
C LYS A 191 -6.50 25.17 2.34
N ARG A 192 -6.26 24.36 3.37
CA ARG A 192 -7.26 24.07 4.42
C ARG A 192 -7.53 25.28 5.31
N LYS A 193 -6.51 26.07 5.66
CA LYS A 193 -6.67 27.30 6.46
C LYS A 193 -7.37 28.43 5.69
N GLN A 194 -7.28 28.44 4.36
CA GLN A 194 -7.99 29.39 3.49
C GLN A 194 -9.41 28.96 3.07
N LYS A 195 -9.84 27.72 3.34
CA LYS A 195 -11.26 27.37 3.20
C LYS A 195 -12.03 28.09 4.32
N PRO A 196 -12.98 29.00 4.02
CA PRO A 196 -13.85 29.54 5.05
C PRO A 196 -14.58 28.37 5.74
N ASN A 197 -14.78 28.46 7.04
CA ASN A 197 -15.59 27.48 7.76
C ASN A 197 -17.02 27.56 7.21
N ASN A 198 -17.41 26.63 6.34
CA ASN A 198 -18.74 26.61 5.72
C ASN A 198 -19.88 26.65 6.76
N GLN A 199 -19.64 26.24 8.01
CA GLN A 199 -20.61 26.38 9.10
C GLN A 199 -20.82 27.86 9.51
N THR A 200 -19.75 28.65 9.60
CA THR A 200 -19.82 30.07 9.95
C THR A 200 -20.53 30.89 8.86
N GLU A 201 -20.27 30.60 7.59
CA GLU A 201 -20.94 31.26 6.46
C GLU A 201 -22.44 30.95 6.43
N LYS A 202 -22.83 29.69 6.63
CA LYS A 202 -24.24 29.27 6.74
C LYS A 202 -24.96 29.93 7.92
N GLU A 203 -24.28 30.07 9.06
CA GLU A 203 -24.86 30.76 10.22
C GLU A 203 -25.04 32.26 9.97
N MET A 204 -24.10 32.91 9.27
CA MET A 204 -24.23 34.30 8.86
C MET A 204 -25.39 34.51 7.88
N LEU A 205 -25.57 33.63 6.89
CA LEU A 205 -26.70 33.69 5.96
C LEU A 205 -28.05 33.53 6.67
N HIS A 206 -28.17 32.59 7.61
CA HIS A 206 -29.38 32.44 8.41
C HIS A 206 -29.68 33.69 9.26
N LYS A 207 -28.66 34.29 9.87
CA LYS A 207 -28.80 35.54 10.65
C LYS A 207 -29.19 36.72 9.76
N ALA A 208 -28.64 36.83 8.56
CA ALA A 208 -29.02 37.86 7.59
C ALA A 208 -30.48 37.70 7.13
N GLY A 209 -30.93 36.47 6.87
CA GLY A 209 -32.33 36.17 6.55
C GLY A 209 -33.30 36.56 7.67
N LEU A 210 -32.92 36.36 8.94
CA LEU A 210 -33.72 36.81 10.10
C LEU A 210 -33.87 38.33 10.12
N VAL A 211 -32.79 39.09 9.91
CA VAL A 211 -32.84 40.56 9.90
C VAL A 211 -33.75 41.08 8.78
N LEU A 212 -33.70 40.46 7.60
CA LEU A 212 -34.58 40.80 6.48
C LEU A 212 -36.04 40.48 6.80
N PHE A 213 -36.30 39.32 7.41
CA PHE A 213 -37.66 38.92 7.80
C PHE A 213 -38.26 39.85 8.86
N GLU A 214 -37.48 40.30 9.84
CA GLU A 214 -37.91 41.25 10.88
C GLU A 214 -38.32 42.63 10.31
N GLN A 215 -37.89 42.96 9.09
CA GLN A 215 -38.30 44.19 8.38
C GLN A 215 -39.59 44.02 7.55
N SER A 216 -40.13 42.80 7.48
CA SER A 216 -41.33 42.53 6.67
C SER A 216 -42.62 43.04 7.33
N GLU A 217 -43.60 43.40 6.49
CA GLU A 217 -44.92 43.84 6.95
C GLU A 217 -45.65 42.76 7.75
N VAL A 218 -45.49 41.49 7.36
CA VAL A 218 -46.09 40.34 8.06
C VAL A 218 -45.52 40.18 9.47
N TYR A 219 -44.20 40.40 9.65
CA TYR A 219 -43.60 40.38 10.99
C TYR A 219 -44.14 41.52 11.86
N ASN A 220 -44.22 42.73 11.32
CA ASN A 220 -44.83 43.86 12.03
C ASN A 220 -46.26 43.56 12.47
N LYS A 221 -47.08 42.98 11.58
CA LYS A 221 -48.44 42.56 11.90
C LYS A 221 -48.46 41.52 13.03
N MET A 222 -47.63 40.48 12.95
CA MET A 222 -47.51 39.47 14.02
C MET A 222 -47.13 40.11 15.38
N THR A 223 -46.24 41.10 15.39
CA THR A 223 -45.89 41.80 16.64
C THR A 223 -47.03 42.66 17.20
N LEU A 224 -47.86 43.25 16.35
CA LEU A 224 -49.07 43.98 16.75
C LEU A 224 -50.11 43.04 17.37
N ILE A 225 -50.32 41.86 16.76
CA ILE A 225 -51.20 40.81 17.30
C ILE A 225 -50.72 40.41 18.70
N ILE A 226 -49.42 40.12 18.87
CA ILE A 226 -48.84 39.77 20.18
C ILE A 226 -49.06 40.88 21.21
N ARG A 227 -48.90 42.15 20.82
CA ARG A 227 -49.09 43.31 21.71
C ARG A 227 -50.56 43.49 22.11
N SER A 228 -51.48 43.42 21.17
CA SER A 228 -52.92 43.57 21.41
C SER A 228 -53.46 42.53 22.40
N HIS A 229 -53.00 41.28 22.29
CA HIS A 229 -53.33 40.22 23.25
C HIS A 229 -52.79 40.48 24.66
N LYS A 230 -51.62 41.13 24.78
CA LYS A 230 -51.05 41.52 26.06
C LYS A 230 -51.85 42.66 26.71
N GLU A 231 -52.43 43.54 25.90
CA GLU A 231 -53.19 44.72 26.32
C GLU A 231 -54.70 44.46 26.50
N LYS A 232 -55.16 43.21 26.27
CA LYS A 232 -56.58 42.79 26.33
C LYS A 232 -57.51 43.58 25.39
N ALA A 233 -56.97 44.14 24.32
CA ALA A 233 -57.76 44.78 23.27
C ALA A 233 -58.37 43.72 22.33
N GLU A 234 -59.37 44.12 21.53
CA GLU A 234 -59.95 43.27 20.49
C GLU A 234 -58.82 42.86 19.50
N SER A 235 -58.49 41.57 19.48
CA SER A 235 -57.28 41.08 18.83
C SER A 235 -57.52 40.87 17.34
N GLU A 236 -56.79 41.62 16.50
CA GLU A 236 -56.63 41.31 15.09
C GLU A 236 -56.00 39.91 14.94
N ILE A 237 -56.47 39.12 13.97
CA ILE A 237 -56.00 37.75 13.72
C ILE A 237 -55.27 37.69 12.37
N MET A 238 -54.43 36.66 12.21
CA MET A 238 -53.82 36.37 10.91
C MET A 238 -54.88 35.85 9.94
N HIS A 239 -55.13 36.59 8.85
CA HIS A 239 -55.98 36.15 7.76
C HIS A 239 -55.19 35.31 6.74
N GLN A 240 -55.89 34.61 5.84
CA GLN A 240 -55.26 33.73 4.85
C GLN A 240 -54.19 34.45 4.00
N GLY A 241 -54.42 35.71 3.63
CA GLY A 241 -53.44 36.53 2.91
C GLY A 241 -52.15 36.75 3.70
N ASP A 242 -52.25 36.95 5.02
CA ASP A 242 -51.10 37.16 5.91
C ASP A 242 -50.26 35.87 6.03
N TRP A 243 -50.92 34.71 6.06
CA TRP A 243 -50.24 33.40 6.09
C TRP A 243 -49.49 33.10 4.78
N LEU A 244 -50.06 33.46 3.64
CA LEU A 244 -49.38 33.35 2.35
C LEU A 244 -48.18 34.31 2.28
N GLN A 245 -48.31 35.52 2.83
CA GLN A 245 -47.20 36.47 2.90
C GLN A 245 -46.08 35.98 3.83
N LEU A 246 -46.42 35.33 4.96
CA LEU A 246 -45.45 34.66 5.82
C LEU A 246 -44.65 33.59 5.05
N ILE A 247 -45.33 32.75 4.26
CA ILE A 247 -44.67 31.73 3.43
C ILE A 247 -43.78 32.39 2.36
N ALA A 248 -44.24 33.46 1.72
CA ALA A 248 -43.47 34.15 0.69
C ALA A 248 -42.18 34.77 1.27
N GLU A 249 -42.27 35.47 2.41
CA GLU A 249 -41.13 36.11 3.05
C GLU A 249 -40.16 35.08 3.64
N THR A 250 -40.65 33.97 4.21
CA THR A 250 -39.78 32.88 4.67
C THR A 250 -39.05 32.18 3.51
N ASN A 251 -39.72 31.94 2.39
CA ASN A 251 -39.08 31.40 1.18
C ASN A 251 -38.02 32.36 0.61
N LYS A 252 -38.26 33.67 0.66
CA LYS A 252 -37.30 34.69 0.22
C LYS A 252 -36.06 34.73 1.13
N CYS A 253 -36.26 34.67 2.44
CA CYS A 253 -35.17 34.78 3.42
C CYS A 253 -34.33 33.51 3.54
N TRP A 254 -34.93 32.36 3.24
CA TRP A 254 -34.31 31.04 3.44
C TRP A 254 -34.50 30.12 2.23
N ASN A 255 -34.24 30.64 1.03
CA ASN A 255 -34.15 29.87 -0.22
C ASN A 255 -35.24 28.80 -0.43
N ASN A 256 -36.50 29.23 -0.53
CA ASN A 256 -37.66 28.37 -0.81
C ASN A 256 -37.92 27.24 0.22
N ILE A 257 -37.43 27.38 1.45
CA ILE A 257 -37.54 26.36 2.51
C ILE A 257 -38.96 25.84 2.74
N ALA A 258 -40.00 26.69 2.70
CA ALA A 258 -41.36 26.24 2.94
C ALA A 258 -41.86 25.31 1.81
N ARG A 259 -41.49 25.61 0.56
CA ARG A 259 -41.79 24.75 -0.60
C ARG A 259 -41.03 23.42 -0.52
N GLU A 260 -39.77 23.47 -0.11
CA GLU A 260 -38.95 22.26 0.08
C GLU A 260 -39.51 21.37 1.18
N LEU A 261 -39.88 21.93 2.32
CA LEU A 261 -40.48 21.18 3.44
C LEU A 261 -41.81 20.56 3.03
N GLN A 262 -42.65 21.30 2.28
CA GLN A 262 -43.92 20.80 1.80
C GLN A 262 -43.74 19.64 0.82
N SER A 263 -42.82 19.77 -0.14
CA SER A 263 -42.52 18.72 -1.12
C SER A 263 -41.88 17.48 -0.47
N LYS A 264 -40.90 17.68 0.42
CA LYS A 264 -40.11 16.60 1.02
C LYS A 264 -40.90 15.79 2.05
N TYR A 265 -41.72 16.44 2.86
CA TYR A 265 -42.41 15.79 3.99
C TYR A 265 -43.94 15.75 3.82
N HIS A 266 -44.48 16.21 2.69
CA HIS A 266 -45.92 16.22 2.40
C HIS A 266 -46.73 16.85 3.56
N LEU A 267 -46.28 18.03 4.00
CA LEU A 267 -46.89 18.79 5.09
C LEU A 267 -48.14 19.52 4.60
N THR A 268 -49.15 19.63 5.46
CA THR A 268 -50.34 20.44 5.17
C THR A 268 -50.04 21.93 5.28
N GLU A 269 -50.91 22.80 4.77
CA GLU A 269 -50.72 24.26 4.86
C GLU A 269 -50.57 24.74 6.32
N ASP A 270 -51.42 24.27 7.23
CA ASP A 270 -51.32 24.54 8.66
C ASP A 270 -49.99 24.10 9.29
N GLU A 271 -49.44 22.97 8.84
CA GLU A 271 -48.16 22.45 9.34
C GLU A 271 -47.01 23.30 8.82
N ILE A 272 -47.10 23.80 7.58
CA ILE A 272 -46.15 24.76 7.02
C ILE A 272 -46.21 26.11 7.74
N TYR A 273 -47.39 26.61 8.08
CA TYR A 273 -47.51 27.85 8.87
C TYR A 273 -46.77 27.71 10.20
N LEU A 274 -46.93 26.58 10.89
CA LEU A 274 -46.22 26.30 12.12
C LEU A 274 -44.69 26.23 11.88
N CYS A 275 -44.23 25.52 10.84
CA CYS A 275 -42.80 25.47 10.50
C CYS A 275 -42.22 26.86 10.21
N CYS A 276 -42.92 27.70 9.45
CA CYS A 276 -42.52 29.08 9.18
C CYS A 276 -42.38 29.90 10.48
N LEU A 277 -43.30 29.76 11.43
CA LEU A 277 -43.19 30.41 12.74
C LEU A 277 -41.94 29.94 13.51
N TYR A 278 -41.63 28.64 13.48
CA TYR A 278 -40.43 28.08 14.14
C TYR A 278 -39.10 28.53 13.51
N LEU A 279 -39.12 28.96 12.24
CA LEU A 279 -37.96 29.57 11.58
C LEU A 279 -37.69 31.01 12.06
N THR A 280 -38.70 31.68 12.62
CA THR A 280 -38.55 33.03 13.17
C THR A 280 -37.82 33.03 14.53
N ASN A 281 -37.48 34.23 15.01
CA ASN A 281 -36.90 34.41 16.34
C ASN A 281 -37.94 34.63 17.45
N LEU A 282 -39.24 34.42 17.16
CA LEU A 282 -40.30 34.62 18.13
C LEU A 282 -40.33 33.48 19.17
N PRO A 283 -40.49 33.80 20.47
CA PRO A 283 -40.78 32.81 21.51
C PRO A 283 -42.00 31.94 21.17
N ILE A 284 -41.94 30.64 21.46
CA ILE A 284 -43.05 29.69 21.25
C ILE A 284 -44.31 30.13 22.02
N SER A 285 -44.14 30.79 23.16
CA SER A 285 -45.24 31.37 23.93
C SER A 285 -46.04 32.42 23.17
N HIS A 286 -45.53 32.98 22.07
CA HIS A 286 -46.28 33.91 21.24
C HIS A 286 -47.05 33.21 20.11
N PHE A 287 -46.69 31.97 19.76
CA PHE A 287 -47.37 31.24 18.71
C PHE A 287 -48.84 30.98 19.05
N CYS A 288 -49.18 30.84 20.33
CA CYS A 288 -50.57 30.61 20.76
C CYS A 288 -51.47 31.79 20.41
N HIS A 289 -50.95 33.02 20.46
CA HIS A 289 -51.68 34.22 20.09
C HIS A 289 -51.86 34.31 18.57
N ILE A 290 -50.82 33.98 17.80
CA ILE A 290 -50.85 34.09 16.33
C ILE A 290 -51.72 32.98 15.72
N LEU A 291 -51.62 31.76 16.24
CA LEU A 291 -52.39 30.59 15.77
C LEU A 291 -53.75 30.46 16.46
N SER A 292 -54.09 31.34 17.41
CA SER A 292 -55.31 31.29 18.22
C SER A 292 -55.58 29.91 18.83
N CYS A 293 -54.55 29.26 19.37
CA CYS A 293 -54.65 27.92 19.96
C CYS A 293 -53.82 27.78 21.25
N GLU A 294 -54.12 26.77 22.07
CA GLU A 294 -53.41 26.56 23.34
C GLU A 294 -51.95 26.12 23.11
N ARG A 295 -51.06 26.50 24.04
CA ARG A 295 -49.63 26.14 23.99
C ARG A 295 -49.41 24.63 23.87
N ASP A 296 -50.17 23.82 24.60
CA ASP A 296 -50.08 22.36 24.54
C ASP A 296 -50.42 21.81 23.16
N THR A 297 -51.33 22.46 22.45
CA THR A 297 -51.69 22.10 21.07
C THR A 297 -50.53 22.36 20.12
N ILE A 298 -49.76 23.43 20.34
CA ILE A 298 -48.57 23.75 19.53
C ILE A 298 -47.49 22.68 19.70
N TYR A 299 -47.18 22.29 20.94
CA TYR A 299 -46.18 21.24 21.20
C TYR A 299 -46.61 19.90 20.60
N LYS A 300 -47.88 19.49 20.78
CA LYS A 300 -48.42 18.27 20.16
C LYS A 300 -48.35 18.30 18.64
N LYS A 301 -48.64 19.44 18.00
CA LYS A 301 -48.51 19.59 16.54
C LYS A 301 -47.04 19.50 16.11
N ALA A 302 -46.12 20.13 16.85
CA ALA A 302 -44.69 20.08 16.55
C ALA A 302 -44.12 18.66 16.67
N ASP A 303 -44.47 17.93 17.73
CA ASP A 303 -44.06 16.54 17.95
C ASP A 303 -44.63 15.63 16.85
N ARG A 304 -45.90 15.83 16.46
CA ARG A 304 -46.52 15.08 15.36
C ARG A 304 -45.80 15.28 14.02
N ILE A 305 -45.34 16.51 13.73
CA ILE A 305 -44.56 16.79 12.50
C ILE A 305 -43.21 16.05 12.56
N LEU A 306 -42.53 16.10 13.71
CA LEU A 306 -41.24 15.43 13.88
C LEU A 306 -41.33 13.90 13.72
N GLU A 307 -42.27 13.29 14.45
CA GLU A 307 -42.39 11.83 14.53
C GLU A 307 -43.04 11.25 13.27
N ASN A 308 -44.18 11.79 12.85
CA ASN A 308 -44.99 11.16 11.81
C ASN A 308 -44.62 11.63 10.39
N LYS A 309 -43.99 12.79 10.23
CA LYS A 309 -43.66 13.35 8.91
C LYS A 309 -42.16 13.35 8.62
N MET A 310 -41.35 13.75 9.61
CA MET A 310 -39.89 13.84 9.45
C MET A 310 -39.13 12.57 9.88
N GLY A 311 -39.80 11.65 10.59
CA GLY A 311 -39.24 10.33 10.96
C GLY A 311 -38.25 10.35 12.11
N PHE A 312 -38.28 11.38 12.97
CA PHE A 312 -37.46 11.43 14.19
C PHE A 312 -38.10 10.64 15.34
N ALA A 313 -37.29 10.07 16.23
CA ALA A 313 -37.81 9.41 17.43
C ALA A 313 -38.33 10.44 18.46
N HIS A 314 -39.21 9.99 19.36
CA HIS A 314 -39.80 10.84 20.39
C HIS A 314 -38.71 11.55 21.22
N LYS A 315 -38.77 12.89 21.27
CA LYS A 315 -37.80 13.77 21.96
C LYS A 315 -36.34 13.67 21.50
N GLU A 316 -36.09 13.13 20.31
CA GLU A 316 -34.72 13.04 19.76
C GLU A 316 -34.15 14.42 19.40
N ILE A 317 -34.99 15.31 18.85
CA ILE A 317 -34.60 16.64 18.38
C ILE A 317 -35.79 17.60 18.49
N SER A 318 -35.54 18.89 18.71
CA SER A 318 -36.60 19.88 18.64
C SER A 318 -36.95 20.25 17.19
N LEU A 319 -38.20 20.66 16.93
CA LEU A 319 -38.62 21.06 15.58
C LEU A 319 -37.76 22.21 15.03
N LYS A 320 -37.36 23.15 15.91
CA LYS A 320 -36.46 24.26 15.55
C LYS A 320 -35.09 23.77 15.06
N GLU A 321 -34.53 22.75 15.71
CA GLU A 321 -33.24 22.18 15.31
C GLU A 321 -33.35 21.34 14.04
N ALA A 322 -34.43 20.57 13.88
CA ALA A 322 -34.70 19.81 12.67
C ALA A 322 -34.84 20.74 11.44
N LEU A 323 -35.55 21.87 11.58
CA LEU A 323 -35.67 22.87 10.52
C LEU A 323 -34.33 23.54 10.19
N LYS A 324 -33.51 23.87 11.21
CA LYS A 324 -32.14 24.37 11.01
C LYS A 324 -31.24 23.38 10.27
N LYS A 325 -31.37 22.08 10.52
CA LYS A 325 -30.64 21.05 9.76
C LYS A 325 -31.07 21.02 8.28
N ASN A 326 -32.36 21.16 7.99
CA ASN A 326 -32.86 21.19 6.61
C ASN A 326 -32.36 22.44 5.84
N LEU A 327 -32.29 23.60 6.52
CA LEU A 327 -31.67 24.83 5.98
C LEU A 327 -30.18 24.63 5.63
N GLN A 328 -29.46 23.79 6.36
CA GLN A 328 -28.05 23.51 6.08
C GLN A 328 -27.86 22.59 4.87
N SER A 329 -28.84 21.75 4.55
CA SER A 329 -28.82 20.83 3.40
C SER A 329 -29.28 21.47 2.09
N SER A 330 -30.21 22.43 2.12
CA SER A 330 -30.72 23.08 0.90
C SER A 330 -29.75 24.06 0.26
N CYS A 331 -28.76 24.59 1.00
CA CYS A 331 -27.66 25.37 0.43
C CYS A 331 -26.57 24.51 -0.27
N GLN A 332 -26.80 23.22 -0.52
CA GLN A 332 -25.86 22.33 -1.22
C GLN A 332 -26.34 21.87 -2.61
N SER A 333 -27.57 22.21 -3.03
CA SER A 333 -28.12 21.87 -4.35
C SER A 333 -27.96 22.98 -5.36
#